data_AF-A0AAV1FRY5-F1
#
_entry.id   AF-A0AAV1FRY5-F1
#
_cell.length_a   1.000
_cell.length_b   1.000
_cell.length_c   1.000
_cell.angle_alpha   90.00
_cell.angle_beta   90.00
_cell.angle_gamma   90.00
#
_symmetry.space_group_name_H-M   'P 1'
#
loop_
_entity.id
_entity.type
_entity.pdbx_description
1 polymer ?
#
loop_
_entity_poly.entity_id
_entity_poly.type
_entity_poly.pdbx_seq_one_letter_code
_entity_poly.pdbx_strand_id
1 'polypeptide(L)'
;MAPLLALAVVMLLSPSLVKSSGHTPRHNLQRIIDLAKKINESPSKDIFVEDVSRLAEGSDRCGDKFFCQVEKILEKHVKNHGHPRKRHAETEILKNLNIYINSSNVNCNKTLENVTSSEEIKKVPQLVGFLSGCAQHKILNSA
;
A
#
# COMPACT_ATOMS: atom_id res chain seq x y z
N MET A 1 -16.16 -53.61 -47.88
CA MET A 1 -16.46 -53.04 -46.55
C MET A 1 -15.16 -52.50 -45.98
N ALA A 2 -14.96 -51.18 -45.99
CA ALA A 2 -13.77 -50.53 -45.47
C ALA A 2 -14.10 -49.89 -44.10
N PRO A 3 -13.24 -49.99 -43.06
CA PRO A 3 -13.50 -49.31 -41.80
C PRO A 3 -13.01 -47.86 -41.89
N LEU A 4 -13.91 -46.92 -41.59
CA LEU A 4 -13.62 -45.51 -41.37
C LEU A 4 -12.92 -45.36 -40.02
N LEU A 5 -11.62 -45.03 -40.02
CA LEU A 5 -10.91 -44.62 -38.80
C LEU A 5 -11.19 -43.14 -38.54
N ALA A 6 -12.04 -42.85 -37.54
CA ALA A 6 -12.25 -41.49 -37.05
C ALA A 6 -11.08 -41.09 -36.13
N LEU A 7 -10.24 -40.18 -36.60
CA LEU A 7 -9.14 -39.60 -35.83
C LEU A 7 -9.70 -38.52 -34.90
N ALA A 8 -9.93 -38.85 -33.63
CA ALA A 8 -10.32 -37.87 -32.62
C ALA A 8 -9.09 -37.06 -32.18
N VAL A 9 -8.90 -35.86 -32.74
CA VAL A 9 -7.91 -34.89 -32.26
C VAL A 9 -8.48 -34.24 -31.00
N VAL A 10 -8.10 -34.76 -29.83
CA VAL A 10 -8.34 -34.08 -28.56
C VAL A 10 -7.41 -32.86 -28.52
N MET A 11 -7.93 -31.69 -28.88
CA MET A 11 -7.27 -30.43 -28.55
C MET A 11 -7.33 -30.28 -27.03
N LEU A 12 -6.24 -30.66 -26.36
CA LEU A 12 -5.97 -30.24 -24.99
C LEU A 12 -5.88 -28.71 -25.00
N LEU A 13 -7.01 -28.04 -24.78
CA LEU A 13 -7.03 -26.68 -24.30
C LEU A 13 -6.35 -26.72 -22.94
N SER A 14 -5.03 -26.57 -22.97
CA SER A 14 -4.26 -26.22 -21.79
C SER A 14 -4.99 -25.02 -21.20
N PRO A 15 -5.46 -25.06 -19.95
CA PRO A 15 -5.81 -23.84 -19.27
C PRO A 15 -4.48 -23.11 -19.15
N SER A 16 -4.17 -22.30 -20.15
CA SER A 16 -3.28 -21.17 -19.97
C SER A 16 -3.93 -20.44 -18.83
N LEU A 17 -3.36 -20.61 -17.62
CA LEU A 17 -3.65 -19.75 -16.50
C LEU A 17 -3.53 -18.35 -17.08
N VAL A 18 -4.68 -17.73 -17.32
CA VAL A 18 -4.75 -16.31 -17.58
C VAL A 18 -4.15 -15.74 -16.31
N LYS A 19 -2.88 -15.35 -16.42
CA LYS A 19 -2.11 -14.76 -15.35
C LYS A 19 -2.86 -13.48 -15.05
N SER A 20 -3.78 -13.58 -14.09
CA SER A 20 -4.56 -12.45 -13.63
C SER A 20 -3.53 -11.37 -13.39
N SER A 21 -3.69 -10.23 -14.06
CA SER A 21 -2.98 -9.00 -13.73
C SER A 21 -3.47 -8.47 -12.37
N GLY A 22 -3.68 -9.37 -11.40
CA GLY A 22 -3.91 -9.07 -10.01
C GLY A 22 -2.70 -8.31 -9.53
N HIS A 23 -2.91 -7.01 -9.29
CA HIS A 23 -1.90 -6.15 -8.70
C HIS A 23 -1.44 -6.81 -7.40
N THR A 24 -0.24 -7.37 -7.42
CA THR A 24 0.32 -8.02 -6.24
C THR A 24 0.51 -6.96 -5.15
N PRO A 25 0.47 -7.34 -3.86
CA PRO A 25 0.75 -6.41 -2.75
C PRO A 25 2.04 -5.62 -2.98
N ARG A 26 3.05 -6.28 -3.57
CA ARG A 26 4.32 -5.69 -3.99
C ARG A 26 4.19 -4.52 -4.98
N HIS A 27 3.30 -4.59 -5.96
CA HIS A 27 3.09 -3.50 -6.92
C HIS A 27 2.53 -2.25 -6.23
N ASN A 28 1.59 -2.41 -5.30
CA ASN A 28 1.03 -1.29 -4.54
C ASN A 28 2.09 -0.65 -3.63
N LEU A 29 2.93 -1.46 -2.98
CA LEU A 29 4.07 -0.96 -2.19
C LEU A 29 5.08 -0.19 -3.07
N GLN A 30 5.41 -0.69 -4.26
CA GLN A 30 6.28 0.03 -5.19
C GLN A 30 5.68 1.36 -5.61
N ARG A 31 4.38 1.38 -5.91
CA ARG A 31 3.68 2.61 -6.27
C ARG A 31 3.71 3.64 -5.15
N ILE A 32 3.57 3.22 -3.89
CA ILE A 32 3.70 4.08 -2.71
C ILE A 32 5.09 4.71 -2.65
N ILE A 33 6.16 3.93 -2.88
CA ILE A 33 7.55 4.42 -2.88
C ILE A 33 7.73 5.53 -3.93
N ASP A 34 7.26 5.28 -5.16
CA ASP A 34 7.39 6.24 -6.26
C ASP A 34 6.63 7.55 -6.00
N LEU A 35 5.42 7.45 -5.41
CA LEU A 35 4.61 8.62 -5.06
C LEU A 35 5.19 9.41 -3.89
N ALA A 36 5.75 8.73 -2.89
CA ALA A 36 6.41 9.38 -1.76
C ALA A 36 7.61 10.22 -2.23
N LYS A 37 8.40 9.70 -3.19
CA LYS A 37 9.48 10.47 -3.83
C LYS A 37 8.96 11.77 -4.45
N LYS A 38 7.86 11.70 -5.22
CA LYS A 38 7.25 12.88 -5.84
C LYS A 38 6.78 13.93 -4.83
N ILE A 39 6.25 13.50 -3.68
CA ILE A 39 5.83 14.42 -2.61
C ILE A 39 7.05 15.12 -2.00
N ASN A 40 8.15 14.39 -1.79
CA ASN A 40 9.37 14.94 -1.21
C ASN A 40 10.09 15.94 -2.14
N GLU A 41 9.93 15.79 -3.45
CA GLU A 41 10.46 16.72 -4.47
C GLU A 41 9.61 17.98 -4.63
N SER A 42 8.38 18.00 -4.09
CA SER A 42 7.47 19.15 -4.21
C SER A 42 7.69 20.14 -3.05
N PRO A 43 7.54 21.46 -3.27
CA PRO A 43 7.62 22.44 -2.18
C PRO A 43 6.66 22.07 -1.04
N SER A 44 7.21 21.86 0.15
CA SER A 44 6.41 21.42 1.29
C SER A 44 5.42 22.52 1.67
N LYS A 45 4.14 22.19 1.72
CA LYS A 45 3.18 23.01 2.46
C LYS A 45 3.33 22.66 3.95
N ASP A 46 3.27 23.67 4.82
CA ASP A 46 3.31 23.50 6.27
C ASP A 46 2.01 22.86 6.77
N ILE A 47 1.93 21.56 6.54
CA ILE A 47 0.81 20.73 6.94
C ILE A 47 1.38 19.64 7.81
N PHE A 48 0.84 19.59 9.00
CA PHE A 48 1.32 18.74 10.05
C PHE A 48 0.30 17.64 10.32
N VAL A 49 0.83 16.45 10.53
CA VAL A 49 0.11 15.21 10.81
C VAL A 49 0.79 14.51 11.97
N GLU A 50 0.09 13.58 12.60
CA GLU A 50 0.63 12.79 13.71
C GLU A 50 1.95 12.09 13.35
N ASP A 51 2.91 12.08 14.28
CA ASP A 51 4.17 11.34 14.13
C ASP A 51 3.98 9.83 14.34
N VAL A 52 4.56 9.05 13.44
CA VAL A 52 4.54 7.58 13.43
C VAL A 52 5.94 6.96 13.55
N SER A 53 6.98 7.77 13.78
CA SER A 53 8.39 7.33 13.90
C SER A 53 8.56 6.12 14.82
N ARG A 54 7.91 6.13 16.00
CA ARG A 54 7.91 5.01 16.97
C ARG A 54 7.41 3.66 16.41
N LEU A 55 6.62 3.68 15.35
CA LEU A 55 6.10 2.49 14.66
C LEU A 55 6.94 2.12 13.42
N ALA A 56 7.75 3.05 12.92
CA ALA A 56 8.65 2.87 11.79
C ALA A 56 10.06 2.39 12.21
N GLU A 57 10.36 2.43 13.51
CA GLU A 57 11.66 2.12 14.10
C GLU A 57 11.54 1.04 15.20
N GLY A 58 12.67 0.49 15.64
CA GLY A 58 12.71 -0.55 16.67
C GLY A 58 12.54 -1.99 16.17
N SER A 59 12.27 -2.92 17.10
CA SER A 59 12.18 -4.36 16.82
C SER A 59 10.93 -4.75 16.04
N ASP A 60 9.80 -4.09 16.30
CA ASP A 60 8.50 -4.34 15.66
C ASP A 60 8.21 -3.33 14.52
N ARG A 61 9.27 -2.74 13.98
CA ARG A 61 9.17 -1.70 12.95
C ARG A 61 8.41 -2.18 11.73
N CYS A 62 7.69 -1.24 11.10
CA CYS A 62 6.99 -1.50 9.84
C CYS A 62 6.01 -2.68 9.94
N GLY A 63 5.46 -2.95 11.13
CA GLY A 63 4.38 -3.92 11.33
C GLY A 63 3.01 -3.36 10.91
N ASP A 64 1.96 -4.16 11.10
CA ASP A 64 0.60 -3.79 10.68
C ASP A 64 0.10 -2.52 11.39
N LYS A 65 0.48 -2.32 12.66
CA LYS A 65 0.21 -1.10 13.42
C LYS A 65 0.69 0.16 12.69
N PHE A 66 1.88 0.11 12.09
CA PHE A 66 2.42 1.22 11.32
C PHE A 66 1.54 1.54 10.11
N PHE A 67 1.27 0.54 9.26
CA PHE A 67 0.50 0.74 8.04
C PHE A 67 -0.93 1.19 8.32
N CYS A 68 -1.59 0.60 9.33
CA CYS A 68 -2.93 1.02 9.75
C CYS A 68 -2.95 2.46 10.32
N GLN A 69 -1.94 2.84 11.10
CA GLN A 69 -1.90 4.21 11.64
C GLN A 69 -1.69 5.23 10.53
N VAL A 70 -0.81 4.96 9.56
CA VAL A 70 -0.59 5.81 8.40
C VAL A 70 -1.85 5.91 7.53
N GLU A 71 -2.58 4.81 7.33
CA GLU A 71 -3.86 4.78 6.61
C GLU A 71 -4.88 5.71 7.25
N LYS A 72 -5.11 5.57 8.57
CA LYS A 72 -5.99 6.45 9.35
C LYS A 72 -5.59 7.92 9.27
N ILE A 73 -4.29 8.23 9.37
CA ILE A 73 -3.78 9.61 9.28
C ILE A 73 -4.04 10.19 7.89
N LEU A 74 -3.70 9.47 6.83
CA LEU A 74 -3.89 9.90 5.45
C LEU A 74 -5.37 10.04 5.10
N GLU A 75 -6.22 9.15 5.59
CA GLU A 75 -7.67 9.22 5.37
C GLU A 75 -8.24 10.51 5.98
N LYS A 76 -7.93 10.81 7.24
CA LYS A 76 -8.33 12.06 7.92
C LYS A 76 -7.78 13.29 7.18
N HIS A 77 -6.52 13.23 6.79
CA HIS A 77 -5.82 14.31 6.12
C HIS A 77 -6.43 14.63 4.74
N VAL A 78 -6.69 13.61 3.92
CA VAL A 78 -7.35 13.75 2.62
C VAL A 78 -8.79 14.25 2.78
N LYS A 79 -9.56 13.75 3.76
CA LYS A 79 -10.92 14.23 4.03
C LYS A 79 -10.95 15.71 4.43
N ASN A 80 -10.05 16.13 5.33
CA ASN A 80 -10.06 17.48 5.90
C ASN A 80 -9.46 18.55 4.99
N HIS A 81 -8.57 18.16 4.06
CA HIS A 81 -7.82 19.12 3.24
C HIS A 81 -7.86 18.81 1.74
N GLY A 82 -8.75 17.92 1.32
CA GLY A 82 -8.82 17.40 -0.04
C GLY A 82 -9.69 18.22 -0.98
N HIS A 83 -9.07 19.10 -1.76
CA HIS A 83 -9.54 19.25 -3.14
C HIS A 83 -8.73 18.26 -3.99
N PRO A 84 -9.35 17.28 -4.68
CA PRO A 84 -8.65 16.15 -5.30
C PRO A 84 -7.48 16.54 -6.23
N ARG A 85 -7.59 17.71 -6.88
CA ARG A 85 -6.55 18.23 -7.78
C ARG A 85 -5.28 18.73 -7.07
N LYS A 86 -5.36 19.14 -5.80
CA LYS A 86 -4.22 19.68 -5.04
C LYS A 86 -3.43 18.62 -4.25
N ARG A 87 -3.98 17.40 -4.15
CA ARG A 87 -3.57 16.34 -3.20
C ARG A 87 -3.46 14.96 -3.86
N HIS A 88 -3.43 14.91 -5.19
CA HIS A 88 -3.52 13.68 -5.97
C HIS A 88 -2.52 12.60 -5.53
N ALA A 89 -1.27 12.97 -5.22
CA ALA A 89 -0.27 11.99 -4.78
C ALA A 89 -0.63 11.34 -3.43
N GLU A 90 -1.09 12.12 -2.45
CA GLU A 90 -1.51 11.61 -1.14
C GLU A 90 -2.76 10.72 -1.26
N THR A 91 -3.72 11.11 -2.11
CA THR A 91 -4.92 10.30 -2.41
C THR A 91 -4.55 8.97 -3.07
N GLU A 92 -3.62 8.99 -4.03
CA GLU A 92 -3.14 7.76 -4.68
C GLU A 92 -2.33 6.88 -3.72
N ILE A 93 -1.56 7.45 -2.79
CA ILE A 93 -0.89 6.70 -1.73
C ILE A 93 -1.93 5.99 -0.87
N LEU A 94 -2.96 6.71 -0.38
CA LEU A 94 -4.02 6.13 0.44
C LEU A 94 -4.72 4.96 -0.28
N LYS A 95 -5.02 5.10 -1.57
CA LYS A 95 -5.62 4.03 -2.38
C LYS A 95 -4.73 2.77 -2.45
N ASN A 96 -3.45 2.94 -2.74
CA ASN A 96 -2.51 1.80 -2.83
C ASN A 96 -2.29 1.16 -1.45
N LEU A 97 -2.26 1.97 -0.39
CA LEU A 97 -2.12 1.50 0.99
C LEU A 97 -3.33 0.66 1.41
N ASN A 98 -4.55 1.12 1.09
CA ASN A 98 -5.78 0.36 1.38
C ASN A 98 -5.81 -0.99 0.67
N ILE A 99 -5.39 -1.03 -0.60
CA ILE A 99 -5.30 -2.29 -1.35
C ILE A 99 -4.29 -3.23 -0.69
N TYR A 100 -3.12 -2.73 -0.30
CA TYR A 100 -2.09 -3.52 0.39
C TYR A 100 -2.59 -4.09 1.73
N ILE A 101 -3.18 -3.25 2.59
CA ILE A 101 -3.72 -3.66 3.89
C ILE A 101 -4.80 -4.74 3.72
N ASN A 102 -5.76 -4.51 2.81
CA ASN A 102 -6.83 -5.46 2.54
C ASN A 102 -6.30 -6.78 1.99
N SER A 103 -5.31 -6.75 1.09
CA SER A 103 -4.68 -7.96 0.55
C SER A 103 -3.90 -8.76 1.61
N SER A 104 -3.53 -8.11 2.70
CA SER A 104 -2.80 -8.71 3.83
C SER A 104 -3.75 -9.24 4.92
N ASN A 105 -5.08 -9.17 4.71
CA ASN A 105 -6.12 -9.56 5.67
C ASN A 105 -5.99 -8.89 7.05
N VAL A 106 -5.48 -7.65 7.09
CA VAL A 106 -5.31 -6.89 8.32
C VAL A 106 -6.59 -6.12 8.65
N ASN A 107 -7.08 -6.25 9.88
CA ASN A 107 -8.17 -5.42 10.40
C ASN A 107 -7.59 -4.23 11.17
N CYS A 108 -7.59 -3.05 10.56
CA CYS A 108 -6.98 -1.87 11.17
C CYS A 108 -7.69 -1.37 12.43
N ASN A 109 -9.01 -1.50 12.54
CA ASN A 109 -9.72 -1.12 13.76
C ASN A 109 -9.22 -1.92 14.95
N LYS A 110 -9.16 -3.25 14.82
CA LYS A 110 -8.65 -4.14 15.87
C LYS A 110 -7.16 -3.93 16.13
N THR A 111 -6.37 -3.73 15.07
CA THR A 111 -4.91 -3.56 15.16
C THR A 111 -4.54 -2.29 15.94
N LEU A 112 -5.38 -1.25 15.86
CA LEU A 112 -5.14 0.05 16.49
C LEU A 112 -5.76 0.21 17.89
N GLU A 113 -6.52 -0.76 18.41
CA GLU A 113 -7.20 -0.67 19.72
C GLU A 113 -6.25 -0.27 20.87
N ASN A 114 -5.00 -0.75 20.83
CA ASN A 114 -3.97 -0.50 21.84
C ASN A 114 -2.85 0.42 21.36
N VAL A 115 -3.07 1.18 20.28
CA VAL A 115 -2.08 2.12 19.74
C VAL A 115 -2.43 3.53 20.20
N THR A 116 -1.57 4.11 21.04
CA THR A 116 -1.87 5.34 21.78
C THR A 116 -1.93 6.64 20.98
N SER A 117 -1.85 6.71 19.65
CA SER A 117 -1.57 7.99 18.94
C SER A 117 -0.37 8.79 19.50
N SER A 118 0.17 9.71 18.71
CA SER A 118 1.22 10.64 19.14
C SER A 118 0.64 12.04 19.28
N GLU A 119 1.08 12.78 20.28
CA GLU A 119 0.83 14.23 20.35
C GLU A 119 1.83 15.01 19.50
N GLU A 120 2.96 14.38 19.16
CA GLU A 120 3.93 14.97 18.26
C GLU A 120 3.42 15.02 16.82
N ILE A 121 3.72 16.12 16.13
CA ILE A 121 3.33 16.34 14.75
C ILE A 121 4.55 16.51 13.84
N LYS A 122 4.46 15.98 12.63
CA LYS A 122 5.47 16.04 11.58
C LYS A 122 4.86 16.53 10.27
N LYS A 123 5.69 17.02 9.35
CA LYS A 123 5.20 17.41 8.02
C LYS A 123 4.83 16.16 7.21
N VAL A 124 3.86 16.29 6.30
CA VAL A 124 3.46 15.19 5.39
C VAL A 124 4.64 14.52 4.66
N PRO A 125 5.65 15.25 4.13
CA PRO A 125 6.85 14.63 3.57
C PRO A 125 7.57 13.64 4.50
N GLN A 126 7.59 13.91 5.81
CA GLN A 126 8.20 13.00 6.79
C GLN A 126 7.36 11.73 6.97
N LEU A 127 6.02 11.87 7.07
CA LEU A 127 5.10 10.72 7.12
C LEU A 127 5.30 9.79 5.91
N VAL A 128 5.30 10.34 4.70
CA VAL A 128 5.47 9.55 3.48
C VAL A 128 6.91 9.02 3.32
N GLY A 129 7.89 9.68 3.93
CA GLY A 129 9.27 9.18 4.06
C GLY A 129 9.32 7.88 4.88
N PHE A 130 8.71 7.87 6.07
CA PHE A 130 8.60 6.64 6.87
C PHE A 130 7.82 5.55 6.12
N LEU A 131 6.72 5.91 5.46
CA LEU A 131 5.92 4.96 4.68
C LEU A 131 6.73 4.33 3.55
N SER A 132 7.51 5.13 2.82
CA SER A 132 8.40 4.65 1.76
C SER A 132 9.45 3.68 2.31
N GLY A 133 10.10 4.03 3.42
CA GLY A 133 11.08 3.15 4.07
C GLY A 133 10.47 1.82 4.51
N CYS A 134 9.27 1.85 5.11
CA CYS A 134 8.59 0.63 5.52
C CYS A 134 8.05 -0.19 4.34
N ALA A 135 7.60 0.44 3.25
CA ALA A 135 7.24 -0.26 2.03
C ALA A 135 8.45 -0.98 1.42
N GLN A 136 9.61 -0.33 1.36
CA GLN A 136 10.87 -0.96 0.91
C GLN A 136 11.24 -2.14 1.81
N HIS A 137 11.16 -1.95 3.13
CA HIS A 137 11.41 -3.02 4.10
C HIS A 137 10.51 -4.23 3.86
N LYS A 138 9.20 -4.04 3.66
CA LYS A 138 8.28 -5.14 3.36
C LYS A 138 8.63 -5.86 2.06
N ILE A 139 8.93 -5.13 0.98
CA ILE A 139 9.32 -5.73 -0.30
C ILE A 139 10.57 -6.61 -0.17
N LEU A 140 11.56 -6.17 0.60
CA LEU A 140 12.84 -6.89 0.78
C LEU A 140 12.70 -8.13 1.68
N ASN A 141 11.76 -8.11 2.62
CA ASN A 141 11.59 -9.20 3.61
C ASN A 141 10.41 -10.13 3.28
N SER A 142 9.64 -9.87 2.22
CA SER A 142 8.56 -10.73 1.73
C SER A 142 9.03 -11.83 0.76
N ALA A 143 10.26 -12.33 0.94
CA ALA A 143 10.85 -13.41 0.12
C ALA A 143 10.41 -14.79 0.61
#